data_AF-A0AAD6VKD1-F1
#
_entry.id   AF-A0AAD6VKD1-F1
#
_cell.length_a   1.000
_cell.length_b   1.000
_cell.length_c   1.000
_cell.angle_alpha   90.00
_cell.angle_beta   90.00
_cell.angle_gamma   90.00
#
_symmetry.space_group_name_H-M   'P 1'
#
loop_
_entity.id
_entity.type
_entity.pdbx_description
1 polymer ?
#
loop_
_entity_poly.entity_id
_entity_poly.type
_entity_poly.pdbx_seq_one_letter_code
_entity_poly.pdbx_strand_id
1 'polypeptide(L)'
;MIQTVRPLLVEAVRLRLRADVPLVVYLSGGIDSSSVAGIATHLLREQDPDAKLTTFTLAYIEDPTTDESPLAACTAAHLSADLRKVDATEALLVRALEEAVWHSEQPHATFHGAGKLLLSRAVRDAGFKVVLSGEGSDEIFAGYPWFPLDYLQSADPAAMALGIPLPSADERTEYARRW
;
A
#
# COMPACT_ATOMS: atom_id res chain seq x y z
N MET A 1 -6.33 15.07 16.80
CA MET A 1 -6.54 14.01 15.80
C MET A 1 -5.24 13.32 15.37
N ILE A 2 -4.17 14.02 14.98
CA ILE A 2 -2.93 13.37 14.48
C ILE A 2 -2.19 12.55 15.56
N GLN A 3 -2.15 13.03 16.81
CA GLN A 3 -1.37 12.41 17.89
C GLN A 3 -1.79 10.96 18.22
N THR A 4 -3.05 10.58 17.94
CA THR A 4 -3.56 9.23 18.21
C THR A 4 -3.35 8.25 17.05
N VAL A 5 -3.04 8.72 15.84
CA VAL A 5 -2.91 7.87 14.65
C VAL A 5 -1.77 6.86 14.83
N ARG A 6 -0.58 7.34 15.18
CA ARG A 6 0.59 6.48 15.37
C ARG A 6 0.37 5.36 16.40
N PRO A 7 -0.05 5.64 17.65
CA PRO A 7 -0.24 4.57 18.62
C PRO A 7 -1.32 3.56 18.20
N LEU A 8 -2.41 4.02 17.55
CA LEU A 8 -3.46 3.12 17.05
C LEU A 8 -2.98 2.25 15.89
N LEU A 9 -2.21 2.81 14.96
CA LEU A 9 -1.64 2.05 13.84
C LEU A 9 -0.60 1.04 14.32
N VAL A 10 0.25 1.42 15.27
CA VAL A 10 1.22 0.50 15.90
C VAL A 10 0.49 -0.67 16.57
N GLU A 11 -0.57 -0.39 17.33
CA GLU A 11 -1.37 -1.44 17.96
C GLU A 11 -2.09 -2.33 16.93
N ALA A 12 -2.65 -1.74 15.87
CA ALA A 12 -3.31 -2.50 14.81
C ALA A 12 -2.36 -3.49 14.11
N VAL A 13 -1.10 -3.09 13.89
CA VAL A 13 -0.06 -3.99 13.35
C VAL A 13 0.35 -5.01 14.41
N ARG A 14 0.59 -4.61 15.67
CA ARG A 14 0.96 -5.53 16.77
C ARG A 14 -0.04 -6.68 16.92
N LEU A 15 -1.34 -6.38 16.84
CA LEU A 15 -2.39 -7.41 16.91
C LEU A 15 -2.35 -8.38 15.73
N ARG A 16 -1.96 -7.91 14.54
CA ARG A 16 -1.90 -8.71 13.30
C ARG A 16 -0.56 -9.44 13.09
N LEU A 17 0.47 -9.11 13.87
CA LEU A 17 1.72 -9.88 13.92
C LEU A 17 1.59 -11.20 14.71
N ARG A 18 0.46 -11.44 15.38
CA ARG A 18 0.20 -12.68 16.12
C ARG A 18 -0.08 -13.82 15.13
N ALA A 19 0.96 -14.57 14.78
CA ALA A 19 0.86 -15.74 13.91
C ALA A 19 1.79 -16.86 14.40
N ASP A 20 1.32 -18.11 14.32
CA ASP A 20 2.13 -19.31 14.63
C ASP A 20 3.05 -19.72 13.45
N VAL A 21 3.04 -18.93 12.37
CA VAL A 21 3.81 -19.16 11.15
C VAL A 21 4.50 -17.85 10.71
N PRO A 22 5.62 -17.93 9.97
CA PRO A 22 6.24 -16.74 9.40
C PRO A 22 5.26 -15.93 8.54
N LEU A 23 5.31 -14.61 8.69
CA LEU A 23 4.53 -13.65 7.90
C LEU A 23 5.42 -12.77 7.05
N VAL A 24 4.82 -12.14 6.04
CA VAL A 24 5.49 -11.20 5.15
C VAL A 24 4.69 -9.91 5.03
N VAL A 25 5.30 -8.87 4.46
CA VAL A 25 4.59 -7.63 4.11
C VAL A 25 4.68 -7.40 2.61
N TYR A 26 3.57 -7.05 1.98
CA TYR A 26 3.62 -6.46 0.64
C TYR A 26 4.19 -5.04 0.75
N LEU A 27 5.31 -4.81 0.10
CA LEU A 27 6.05 -3.55 0.12
C LEU A 27 6.05 -2.92 -1.28
N SER A 28 5.30 -1.83 -1.42
CA SER A 28 5.33 -0.95 -2.60
C SER A 28 6.30 0.22 -2.38
N GLY A 29 6.31 1.19 -3.30
CA GLY A 29 7.00 2.47 -3.11
C GLY A 29 6.23 3.45 -2.21
N GLY A 30 4.97 3.18 -1.93
CA GLY A 30 4.07 4.06 -1.19
C GLY A 30 4.30 4.13 0.32
N ILE A 31 3.75 5.18 0.93
CA ILE A 31 3.87 5.45 2.37
C ILE A 31 3.10 4.41 3.22
N ASP A 32 2.02 3.83 2.70
CA ASP A 32 1.14 2.95 3.47
C ASP A 32 1.82 1.62 3.78
N SER A 33 2.28 0.92 2.74
CA SER A 33 3.05 -0.31 2.91
C SER A 33 4.37 -0.08 3.63
N SER A 34 5.03 1.06 3.37
CA SER A 34 6.28 1.42 4.08
C SER A 34 6.06 1.62 5.57
N SER A 35 4.92 2.22 5.96
CA SER A 35 4.53 2.39 7.35
C SER A 35 4.25 1.05 8.02
N VAL A 36 3.50 0.16 7.36
CA VAL A 36 3.25 -1.19 7.87
C VAL A 36 4.55 -1.98 8.03
N ALA A 37 5.43 -1.96 7.02
CA ALA A 37 6.71 -2.66 7.06
C ALA A 37 7.65 -2.11 8.15
N GLY A 38 7.71 -0.79 8.31
CA GLY A 38 8.51 -0.13 9.34
C GLY A 38 8.04 -0.46 10.75
N ILE A 39 6.73 -0.38 10.99
CA ILE A 39 6.13 -0.77 12.28
C ILE A 39 6.36 -2.26 12.54
N ALA A 40 6.09 -3.13 11.56
CA ALA A 40 6.30 -4.58 11.70
C ALA A 40 7.76 -4.89 12.06
N THR A 41 8.71 -4.28 11.35
CA THR A 41 10.15 -4.44 11.61
C THR A 41 10.52 -4.00 13.02
N HIS A 42 10.03 -2.84 13.47
CA HIS A 42 10.28 -2.33 14.81
C HIS A 42 9.76 -3.30 15.88
N LEU A 43 8.51 -3.76 15.74
CA LEU A 43 7.85 -4.65 16.69
C LEU A 43 8.49 -6.04 16.76
N LEU A 44 8.93 -6.59 15.62
CA LEU A 44 9.67 -7.85 15.60
C LEU A 44 11.02 -7.71 16.32
N ARG A 45 11.70 -6.57 16.13
CA ARG A 45 12.97 -6.28 16.80
C ARG A 45 12.88 -6.01 18.30
N GLU A 46 11.69 -5.62 18.81
CA GLU A 46 11.45 -5.59 20.25
C GLU A 46 11.55 -7.00 20.88
N GLN A 47 11.27 -8.05 20.10
CA GLN A 47 11.29 -9.45 20.56
C GLN A 47 12.60 -10.16 20.23
N ASP A 48 13.13 -9.92 19.03
CA ASP A 48 14.38 -10.48 18.53
C ASP A 48 15.16 -9.39 17.77
N PRO A 49 16.25 -8.83 18.34
CA PRO A 49 17.03 -7.77 17.71
C PRO A 49 17.55 -8.10 16.30
N ASP A 50 17.76 -9.39 16.00
CA ASP A 50 18.26 -9.87 14.71
C ASP A 50 17.14 -10.20 13.72
N ALA A 51 15.87 -10.00 14.10
CA ALA A 51 14.72 -10.27 13.25
C ALA A 51 14.81 -9.50 11.92
N LYS A 52 14.61 -10.24 10.83
CA LYS A 52 14.53 -9.72 9.47
C LYS A 52 13.16 -9.96 8.89
N LEU A 53 12.48 -8.86 8.55
CA LEU A 53 11.20 -8.93 7.88
C LEU A 53 11.40 -9.38 6.43
N THR A 54 10.61 -10.35 5.99
CA THR A 54 10.51 -10.70 4.57
C THR A 54 9.42 -9.85 3.92
N THR A 55 9.72 -9.29 2.75
CA THR A 55 8.84 -8.41 2.00
C THR A 55 8.75 -8.83 0.55
N PHE A 56 7.61 -8.60 -0.08
CA PHE A 56 7.36 -8.90 -1.49
C PHE A 56 6.92 -7.64 -2.21
N THR A 57 7.41 -7.44 -3.43
CA THR A 57 7.04 -6.31 -4.30
C THR A 57 6.84 -6.79 -5.73
N LEU A 58 5.96 -6.12 -6.47
CA LEU A 58 5.88 -6.30 -7.92
C LEU A 58 6.95 -5.45 -8.59
N ALA A 59 7.58 -6.00 -9.62
CA ALA A 59 8.48 -5.27 -10.50
C ALA A 59 7.89 -5.25 -11.91
N TYR A 60 7.48 -4.07 -12.37
CA TYR A 60 6.95 -3.90 -13.74
C TYR A 60 8.11 -3.77 -14.72
N ILE A 61 8.28 -4.76 -15.58
CA ILE A 61 9.53 -4.92 -16.36
C ILE A 61 9.55 -4.01 -17.60
N GLU A 62 8.40 -3.82 -18.24
CA GLU A 62 8.30 -3.12 -19.52
C GLU A 62 8.15 -1.60 -19.37
N ASP A 63 7.63 -1.09 -18.25
CA ASP A 63 7.41 0.33 -18.02
C ASP A 63 8.05 0.81 -16.69
N PRO A 64 9.28 1.35 -16.75
CA PRO A 64 9.97 1.90 -15.58
C PRO A 64 9.25 3.07 -14.90
N THR A 65 8.33 3.75 -15.57
CA THR A 65 7.58 4.88 -14.98
C THR A 65 6.49 4.42 -14.02
N THR A 66 6.08 3.16 -14.14
CA THR A 66 5.11 2.50 -13.27
C THR A 66 5.76 1.52 -12.29
N ASP A 67 7.08 1.28 -12.42
CA ASP A 67 7.81 0.37 -11.55
C ASP A 67 8.24 1.04 -10.24
N GLU A 68 7.54 0.72 -9.17
CA GLU A 68 7.88 1.17 -7.82
C GLU A 68 8.93 0.29 -7.13
N SER A 69 9.35 -0.81 -7.75
CA SER A 69 10.32 -1.74 -7.15
C SER A 69 11.65 -1.09 -6.73
N PRO A 70 12.16 -0.02 -7.36
CA PRO A 70 13.34 0.71 -6.87
C PRO A 70 13.09 1.43 -5.54
N LEU A 71 11.91 2.05 -5.38
CA LEU A 71 11.53 2.72 -4.13
C LEU A 71 11.32 1.69 -3.01
N ALA A 72 10.64 0.58 -3.32
CA ALA A 72 10.49 -0.54 -2.38
C ALA A 72 11.86 -1.09 -1.93
N ALA A 73 12.84 -1.18 -2.85
CA ALA A 73 14.20 -1.59 -2.53
C ALA A 73 14.93 -0.61 -1.59
N CYS A 74 14.75 0.70 -1.78
CA CYS A 74 15.27 1.71 -0.86
C CYS A 74 14.68 1.54 0.56
N THR A 75 13.35 1.35 0.66
CA THR A 75 12.69 1.13 1.95
C THR A 75 13.15 -0.18 2.60
N ALA A 76 13.24 -1.28 1.84
CA ALA A 76 13.72 -2.56 2.35
C ALA A 76 15.16 -2.47 2.86
N ALA A 77 16.05 -1.79 2.13
CA ALA A 77 17.43 -1.55 2.56
C ALA A 77 17.49 -0.74 3.85
N HIS A 78 16.68 0.33 3.96
CA HIS A 78 16.58 1.13 5.18
C HIS A 78 16.12 0.30 6.39
N LEU A 79 15.17 -0.61 6.18
CA LEU A 79 14.65 -1.51 7.22
C LEU A 79 15.55 -2.72 7.47
N SER A 80 16.57 -2.97 6.63
CA SER A 80 17.32 -4.24 6.58
C SER A 80 16.41 -5.46 6.44
N ALA A 81 15.38 -5.33 5.60
CA ALA A 81 14.42 -6.38 5.26
C ALA A 81 14.91 -7.22 4.05
N ASP A 82 14.47 -8.48 3.98
CA ASP A 82 14.62 -9.33 2.79
C ASP A 82 13.55 -8.94 1.77
N LEU A 83 13.94 -8.39 0.62
CA LEU A 83 13.00 -8.00 -0.44
C LEU A 83 13.02 -9.02 -1.58
N ARG A 84 11.85 -9.58 -1.86
CA ARG A 84 11.61 -10.48 -3.00
C ARG A 84 10.81 -9.76 -4.07
N LYS A 85 11.42 -9.64 -5.25
CA LYS A 85 10.76 -9.06 -6.42
C LYS A 85 10.01 -10.14 -7.17
N VAL A 86 8.82 -9.79 -7.63
CA VAL A 86 7.97 -10.64 -8.47
C VAL A 86 7.79 -9.91 -9.79
N ASP A 87 8.32 -10.49 -10.86
CA ASP A 87 8.25 -9.88 -12.19
C ASP A 87 6.79 -9.85 -12.68
N ALA A 88 6.31 -8.65 -13.00
CA ALA A 88 5.01 -8.39 -13.58
C ALA A 88 5.20 -7.93 -15.03
N THR A 89 5.25 -8.90 -15.94
CA THR A 89 5.20 -8.59 -17.38
C THR A 89 3.76 -8.37 -17.83
N GLU A 90 3.56 -7.58 -18.89
CA GLU A 90 2.24 -7.33 -19.47
C GLU A 90 1.54 -8.67 -19.79
N ALA A 91 2.28 -9.60 -20.40
CA ALA A 91 1.76 -10.91 -20.75
C ALA A 91 1.37 -11.75 -19.52
N LEU A 92 2.07 -11.62 -18.39
CA LEU A 92 1.67 -12.28 -17.14
C LEU A 92 0.41 -11.65 -16.54
N LEU A 93 0.32 -10.32 -16.54
CA LEU A 93 -0.84 -9.58 -16.03
C LEU A 93 -2.10 -9.90 -16.82
N VAL A 94 -2.03 -9.90 -18.15
CA VAL A 94 -3.16 -10.26 -19.02
C VAL A 94 -3.62 -11.69 -18.78
N ARG A 95 -2.70 -12.65 -18.68
CA ARG A 95 -3.05 -14.06 -18.38
C ARG A 95 -3.64 -14.25 -16.99
N ALA A 96 -3.20 -13.46 -16.01
CA ALA A 96 -3.70 -13.55 -14.65
C ALA A 96 -5.04 -12.83 -14.45
N LEU A 97 -5.45 -11.95 -15.37
CA LEU A 97 -6.65 -11.13 -15.21
C LEU A 97 -7.94 -11.96 -15.11
N GLU A 98 -8.13 -12.93 -16.01
CA GLU A 98 -9.33 -13.78 -16.01
C GLU A 98 -9.47 -14.53 -14.67
N GLU A 99 -8.37 -15.09 -14.19
CA GLU A 99 -8.35 -15.82 -12.93
C GLU A 99 -8.52 -14.89 -11.71
N ALA A 100 -7.97 -13.68 -11.77
CA ALA A 100 -8.18 -12.68 -10.73
C ALA A 100 -9.66 -12.27 -10.62
N VAL A 101 -10.33 -12.07 -11.76
CA VAL A 101 -11.78 -11.81 -11.83
C VAL A 101 -12.57 -12.99 -11.28
N TRP A 102 -12.19 -14.23 -11.65
CA TRP A 102 -12.82 -15.44 -11.15
C TRP A 102 -12.76 -15.54 -9.63
N HIS A 103 -11.57 -15.38 -9.02
CA HIS A 103 -11.41 -15.51 -7.57
C HIS A 103 -11.98 -14.33 -6.78
N SER A 104 -12.05 -13.13 -7.36
CA SER A 104 -12.60 -11.95 -6.68
C SER A 104 -14.09 -11.76 -6.88
N GLU A 105 -14.69 -12.48 -7.84
CA GLU A 105 -16.11 -12.36 -8.22
C GLU A 105 -16.54 -10.92 -8.55
N GLN A 106 -15.60 -10.11 -9.04
CA GLN A 106 -15.80 -8.69 -9.32
C GLN A 106 -15.05 -8.26 -10.58
N PRO A 107 -15.63 -7.36 -11.40
CA PRO A 107 -14.92 -6.79 -12.53
C PRO A 107 -13.78 -5.88 -12.04
N HIS A 108 -12.63 -6.00 -12.67
CA HIS A 108 -11.47 -5.14 -12.38
C HIS A 108 -11.37 -4.04 -13.44
N ALA A 109 -11.32 -2.78 -12.99
CA ALA A 109 -11.07 -1.64 -13.87
C ALA A 109 -9.59 -1.44 -14.22
N THR A 110 -8.69 -2.12 -13.49
CA THR A 110 -7.22 -2.03 -13.67
C THR A 110 -6.59 -3.41 -13.46
N PHE A 111 -5.28 -3.55 -13.76
CA PHE A 111 -4.55 -4.80 -13.54
C PHE A 111 -4.11 -5.06 -12.09
N HIS A 112 -4.54 -4.24 -11.11
CA HIS A 112 -4.20 -4.43 -9.70
C HIS A 112 -4.56 -5.83 -9.18
N GLY A 113 -5.75 -6.35 -9.52
CA GLY A 113 -6.16 -7.69 -9.14
C GLY A 113 -5.25 -8.79 -9.69
N ALA A 114 -4.85 -8.67 -10.95
CA ALA A 114 -3.90 -9.58 -11.60
C ALA A 114 -2.52 -9.54 -10.92
N GLY A 115 -1.99 -8.34 -10.65
CA GLY A 115 -0.73 -8.16 -9.93
C GLY A 115 -0.78 -8.77 -8.52
N LYS A 116 -1.87 -8.55 -7.79
CA LYS A 116 -2.08 -9.13 -6.44
C LYS A 116 -2.16 -10.66 -6.47
N LEU A 117 -2.74 -11.24 -7.51
CA LEU A 117 -2.74 -12.69 -7.72
C LEU A 117 -1.32 -13.23 -7.94
N LEU A 118 -0.50 -12.56 -8.76
CA LEU A 118 0.90 -12.92 -8.97
C LEU A 118 1.72 -12.85 -7.67
N LEU A 119 1.56 -11.76 -6.88
CA LEU A 119 2.16 -11.64 -5.56
C LEU A 119 1.75 -12.78 -4.63
N SER A 120 0.45 -13.06 -4.56
CA SER A 120 -0.09 -14.08 -3.65
C SER A 120 0.40 -15.49 -4.00
N ARG A 121 0.61 -15.78 -5.28
CA ARG A 121 1.26 -17.01 -5.75
C ARG A 121 2.71 -17.08 -5.31
N ALA A 122 3.50 -16.03 -5.55
CA ALA A 122 4.90 -15.99 -5.15
C ALA A 122 5.09 -16.14 -3.62
N VAL A 123 4.22 -15.53 -2.81
CA VAL A 123 4.20 -15.71 -1.35
C VAL A 123 3.93 -17.17 -0.99
N ARG A 124 2.92 -17.79 -1.61
CA ARG A 124 2.56 -19.19 -1.36
C ARG A 124 3.68 -20.14 -1.78
N ASP A 125 4.28 -19.92 -2.94
CA ASP A 125 5.36 -20.74 -3.48
C ASP A 125 6.62 -20.66 -2.61
N ALA A 126 6.85 -19.50 -1.98
CA ALA A 126 7.90 -19.31 -0.99
C ALA A 126 7.57 -19.89 0.41
N GLY A 127 6.39 -20.53 0.57
CA GLY A 127 5.99 -21.22 1.80
C GLY A 127 5.33 -20.34 2.87
N PHE A 128 5.03 -19.07 2.55
CA PHE A 128 4.39 -18.15 3.48
C PHE A 128 2.87 -18.23 3.38
N LYS A 129 2.19 -17.99 4.49
CA LYS A 129 0.73 -18.11 4.60
C LYS A 129 0.04 -16.83 5.06
N VAL A 130 0.80 -15.90 5.64
CA VAL A 130 0.28 -14.67 6.24
C VAL A 130 0.99 -13.49 5.59
N VAL A 131 0.18 -12.52 5.14
CA VAL A 131 0.67 -11.28 4.55
C VAL A 131 -0.02 -10.09 5.22
N LEU A 132 0.75 -9.05 5.55
CA LEU A 132 0.20 -7.73 5.85
C LEU A 132 0.34 -6.81 4.63
N SER A 133 -0.64 -5.96 4.42
CA SER A 133 -0.69 -4.98 3.33
C SER A 133 -1.10 -3.60 3.85
N GLY A 134 -0.77 -2.55 3.09
CA GLY A 134 -1.19 -1.17 3.36
C GLY A 134 -2.56 -0.79 2.78
N GLU A 135 -3.29 -1.71 2.15
CA GLU A 135 -4.61 -1.42 1.57
C GLU A 135 -5.61 -0.91 2.62
N GLY A 136 -6.53 -0.02 2.19
CA GLY A 136 -7.48 0.66 3.08
C GLY A 136 -7.00 2.03 3.56
N SER A 137 -5.72 2.37 3.39
CA SER A 137 -5.15 3.64 3.86
C SER A 137 -5.75 4.83 3.09
N ASP A 138 -5.79 4.76 1.76
CA ASP A 138 -6.32 5.83 0.92
C ASP A 138 -7.80 6.12 1.20
N GLU A 139 -8.59 5.09 1.48
CA GLU A 139 -10.01 5.22 1.80
C GLU A 139 -10.24 5.85 3.18
N ILE A 140 -9.35 5.58 4.15
CA ILE A 140 -9.44 6.14 5.51
C ILE A 140 -8.90 7.56 5.56
N PHE A 141 -7.82 7.85 4.82
CA PHE A 141 -7.08 9.11 4.90
C PHE A 141 -7.25 10.03 3.69
N ALA A 142 -8.14 9.66 2.76
CA ALA A 142 -8.38 10.40 1.51
C ALA A 142 -7.11 10.60 0.68
N GLY A 143 -6.31 9.53 0.53
CA GLY A 143 -4.98 9.57 -0.09
C GLY A 143 -4.97 9.62 -1.63
N TYR A 144 -6.09 9.29 -2.28
CA TYR A 144 -6.17 9.34 -3.74
C TYR A 144 -6.00 10.76 -4.32
N PRO A 145 -5.34 10.91 -5.48
CA PRO A 145 -5.02 12.22 -6.05
C PRO A 145 -6.25 13.05 -6.46
N TRP A 146 -7.41 12.41 -6.66
CA TRP A 146 -8.65 13.10 -6.97
C TRP A 146 -9.37 13.68 -5.74
N PHE A 147 -9.12 13.17 -4.52
CA PHE A 147 -9.79 13.71 -3.31
C PHE A 147 -9.49 15.19 -3.06
N PRO A 148 -8.23 15.66 -3.15
CA PRO A 148 -7.95 17.09 -3.07
C PRO A 148 -8.67 17.90 -4.13
N LEU A 149 -8.75 17.40 -5.37
CA LEU A 149 -9.45 18.07 -6.46
C LEU A 149 -10.94 18.20 -6.15
N ASP A 150 -11.59 17.12 -5.70
CA ASP A 150 -13.00 17.11 -5.32
C ASP A 150 -13.26 18.09 -4.15
N TYR A 151 -12.42 18.08 -3.13
CA TYR A 151 -12.51 19.02 -2.00
C TYR A 151 -12.36 20.48 -2.44
N LEU A 152 -11.46 20.74 -3.40
CA LEU A 152 -11.21 22.08 -3.93
C LEU A 152 -12.28 22.54 -4.91
N GLN A 153 -12.93 21.66 -5.66
CA GLN A 153 -13.82 22.08 -6.75
C GLN A 153 -15.30 21.97 -6.38
N SER A 154 -15.68 20.99 -5.57
CA SER A 154 -17.08 20.77 -5.20
C SER A 154 -17.53 21.65 -4.03
N ALA A 155 -18.83 21.92 -3.97
CA ALA A 155 -19.43 22.35 -2.71
C ALA A 155 -19.53 21.10 -1.83
N ASP A 156 -18.86 21.10 -0.67
CA ASP A 156 -18.92 20.01 0.30
C ASP A 156 -19.83 20.41 1.48
N PRO A 157 -21.10 19.96 1.49
CA PRO A 157 -22.03 20.26 2.58
C PRO A 157 -21.61 19.61 3.90
N ALA A 158 -20.84 18.51 3.86
CA ALA A 158 -20.37 17.82 5.04
C ALA A 158 -19.25 18.63 5.72
N ALA A 159 -18.30 19.17 4.96
CA ALA A 159 -17.32 20.11 5.48
C ALA A 159 -17.98 21.34 6.13
N MET A 160 -19.00 21.92 5.46
CA MET A 160 -19.78 23.03 6.03
C MET A 160 -20.49 22.64 7.34
N ALA A 161 -21.11 21.46 7.40
CA ALA A 161 -21.79 20.97 8.59
C ALA A 161 -20.83 20.66 9.75
N LEU A 162 -19.59 20.27 9.44
CA LEU A 162 -18.53 19.98 10.41
C LEU A 162 -17.68 21.21 10.77
N GLY A 163 -17.98 22.38 10.20
CA GLY A 163 -17.21 23.61 10.43
C GLY A 163 -15.79 23.58 9.85
N ILE A 164 -15.54 22.69 8.89
CA ILE A 164 -14.28 22.61 8.16
C ILE A 164 -14.30 23.72 7.10
N PRO A 165 -13.34 24.68 7.12
CA PRO A 165 -13.35 25.80 6.19
C PRO A 165 -13.11 25.32 4.75
N LEU A 166 -14.00 25.71 3.84
CA LEU A 166 -13.85 25.42 2.42
C LEU A 166 -12.67 26.23 1.83
N PRO A 167 -11.97 25.69 0.82
CA PRO A 167 -10.87 26.40 0.15
C PRO A 167 -11.33 27.67 -0.54
N SER A 168 -10.53 28.72 -0.39
CA SER A 168 -10.67 30.00 -1.08
C SER A 168 -10.48 29.86 -2.59
N ALA A 169 -10.96 30.83 -3.36
CA ALA A 169 -10.79 30.85 -4.82
C ALA A 169 -9.30 30.84 -5.24
N ASP A 170 -8.42 31.44 -4.44
CA ASP A 170 -6.98 31.48 -4.68
C ASP A 170 -6.35 30.10 -4.46
N GLU A 171 -6.70 29.40 -3.37
CA GLU A 171 -6.23 28.03 -3.09
C GLU A 171 -6.66 27.05 -4.19
N ARG A 172 -7.91 27.19 -4.69
CA ARG A 172 -8.42 26.42 -5.83
C ARG A 172 -7.60 26.66 -7.10
N THR A 173 -7.24 27.91 -7.35
CA THR A 173 -6.48 28.31 -8.54
C THR A 173 -5.01 27.89 -8.46
N GLU A 174 -4.38 27.98 -7.28
CA GLU A 174 -2.99 27.55 -7.07
C GLU A 174 -2.85 26.04 -7.26
N TYR A 175 -3.75 25.26 -6.67
CA TYR A 175 -3.68 23.79 -6.79
C TYR A 175 -3.89 23.32 -8.23
N ALA A 176 -4.82 23.94 -8.97
CA ALA A 176 -5.05 23.64 -10.38
C ALA A 176 -3.85 23.91 -11.29
N ARG A 177 -2.81 24.62 -10.82
CA ARG A 177 -1.57 24.85 -11.58
C ARG A 177 -0.48 23.80 -11.31
N ARG A 178 -0.64 22.96 -10.27
CA ARG A 178 0.33 21.91 -9.91
C ARG A 178 0.13 20.61 -10.69
N TRP A 179 -0.97 20.51 -11.43
CA TRP A 179 -1.35 19.39 -12.29
C TRP A 179 -1.63 19.92 -13.70
#